data_AF-A0A0H3FEW2-F1
#
_entry.id   AF-A0A0H3FEW2-F1
#
_cell.length_a   1.000
_cell.length_b   1.000
_cell.length_c   1.000
_cell.angle_alpha   90.00
_cell.angle_beta   90.00
_cell.angle_gamma   90.00
#
_symmetry.space_group_name_H-M   'P 1'
#
loop_
_entity.id
_entity.type
_entity.pdbx_description
1 polymer ?
#
loop_
_entity_poly.entity_id
_entity_poly.type
_entity_poly.pdbx_seq_one_letter_code
_entity_poly.pdbx_strand_id
1 'polypeptide(L)'
;MKFISNEFEYRQWIMDEIFQASAVGETSEFADQEVDDFIFDARPVAYPCVAVMIQTPGEPGVCEPRFFYKEQIFEWAHKMGFGFDS
;
A
#
# COMPACT_ATOMS: atom_id res chain seq x y z
N MET A 1 0.02 7.74 1.49
CA MET A 1 -0.91 6.98 2.37
C MET A 1 -2.26 6.95 1.68
N LYS A 2 -2.89 5.77 1.56
CA LYS A 2 -4.17 5.58 0.85
C LYS A 2 -5.06 4.60 1.62
N PHE A 3 -6.35 4.89 1.71
CA PHE A 3 -7.33 3.91 2.16
C PHE A 3 -7.68 3.00 0.98
N ILE A 4 -7.54 1.70 1.13
CA ILE A 4 -7.71 0.71 0.07
C ILE A 4 -8.81 -0.26 0.47
N SER A 5 -9.85 -0.33 -0.36
CA SER A 5 -11.08 -1.05 -0.06
C SER A 5 -11.13 -2.45 -0.67
N ASN A 6 -10.31 -2.71 -1.69
CA ASN A 6 -10.32 -3.96 -2.45
C ASN A 6 -9.02 -4.14 -3.26
N GLU A 7 -8.90 -5.31 -3.89
CA GLU A 7 -7.75 -5.70 -4.71
C GLU A 7 -7.51 -4.80 -5.92
N PHE A 8 -8.58 -4.32 -6.57
CA PHE A 8 -8.46 -3.44 -7.73
C PHE A 8 -7.82 -2.10 -7.35
N GLU A 9 -8.24 -1.50 -6.24
CA GLU A 9 -7.66 -0.27 -5.71
C GLU A 9 -6.20 -0.43 -5.30
N TYR A 10 -5.85 -1.59 -4.73
CA TYR A 10 -4.46 -1.93 -4.39
C TYR A 10 -3.58 -2.02 -5.63
N ARG A 11 -4.01 -2.79 -6.63
CA ARG A 11 -3.26 -2.95 -7.88
C ARG A 11 -2.99 -1.61 -8.54
N GLN A 12 -4.01 -0.76 -8.68
CA GLN A 12 -3.85 0.59 -9.23
C GLN A 12 -2.86 1.42 -8.41
N TRP A 13 -2.98 1.40 -7.08
CA TRP A 13 -2.09 2.17 -6.22
C TRP A 13 -0.62 1.75 -6.31
N ILE A 14 -0.30 0.45 -6.34
CA ILE A 14 1.07 -0.03 -6.51
C ILE A 14 1.64 0.33 -7.88
N MET A 15 0.83 0.22 -8.93
CA MET A 15 1.23 0.62 -10.28
C MET A 15 1.60 2.11 -10.36
N ASP A 16 0.86 2.96 -9.65
CA ASP A 16 1.12 4.40 -9.60
C ASP A 16 2.38 4.73 -8.77
N GLU A 17 2.53 4.13 -7.59
CA GLU A 17 3.59 4.50 -6.64
C GLU A 17 4.95 3.88 -6.95
N ILE A 18 4.99 2.63 -7.40
CA ILE A 18 6.23 1.87 -7.58
C ILE A 18 6.65 1.83 -9.05
N PHE A 19 5.70 1.51 -9.92
CA PHE A 19 5.98 1.30 -11.34
C PHE A 19 5.79 2.56 -12.19
N GLN A 20 5.37 3.68 -11.56
CA GLN A 20 5.15 4.99 -12.20
C GLN A 20 4.39 4.88 -13.53
N ALA A 21 3.40 3.99 -13.61
CA ALA A 21 2.71 3.64 -14.86
C ALA A 21 1.81 4.77 -15.42
N SER A 22 2.01 6.02 -14.98
CA SER A 22 1.20 7.18 -15.30
C SER A 22 1.88 8.13 -16.29
N ALA A 23 1.30 8.16 -17.49
CA ALA A 23 1.12 9.30 -18.40
C ALA A 23 2.21 9.72 -19.40
N VAL A 24 3.47 9.27 -19.32
CA VAL A 24 4.50 9.73 -20.28
C VAL A 24 5.05 8.61 -21.18
N GLY A 25 4.26 7.59 -21.50
CA GLY A 25 4.63 6.64 -22.57
C GLY A 25 5.98 5.93 -22.44
N GLU A 26 6.60 6.01 -21.26
CA GLU A 26 7.83 5.31 -20.94
C GLU A 26 7.45 3.86 -20.63
N THR A 27 8.05 2.95 -21.39
CA THR A 27 7.96 1.52 -21.14
C THR A 27 8.52 1.26 -19.73
N SER A 28 7.70 0.64 -18.87
CA SER A 28 8.16 0.10 -17.58
C SER A 28 9.49 -0.64 -17.78
N GLU A 29 10.50 -0.32 -16.96
CA GLU A 29 11.79 -1.02 -16.98
C GLU A 29 11.66 -2.50 -16.52
N PHE A 30 10.53 -2.83 -15.90
CA PHE A 30 10.19 -4.17 -15.41
C PHE A 30 9.37 -4.94 -16.44
N ALA A 31 9.64 -6.24 -16.57
CA ALA A 31 8.81 -7.12 -17.38
C ALA A 31 7.44 -7.32 -16.70
N ASP A 32 6.37 -7.48 -17.51
CA ASP A 32 5.00 -7.62 -17.00
C ASP A 32 4.85 -8.73 -15.93
N GLN A 33 5.57 -9.84 -16.11
CA GLN A 33 5.57 -10.95 -15.15
C GLN A 33 6.17 -10.56 -13.79
N GLU A 34 7.26 -9.79 -13.79
CA GLU A 34 7.91 -9.32 -12.55
C GLU A 34 7.00 -8.36 -11.79
N VAL A 35 6.25 -7.53 -12.52
CA VAL A 35 5.26 -6.61 -11.96
C VAL A 35 4.11 -7.39 -11.31
N ASP A 36 3.56 -8.39 -12.01
CA ASP A 36 2.48 -9.21 -11.48
C ASP A 36 2.90 -10.03 -10.26
N ASP A 37 4.11 -10.61 -10.28
CA ASP A 37 4.68 -11.35 -9.15
C ASP A 37 4.86 -10.44 -7.93
N PHE A 38 5.39 -9.22 -8.13
CA PHE A 38 5.51 -8.24 -7.07
C PHE A 38 4.15 -7.83 -6.49
N ILE A 39 3.18 -7.49 -7.35
CA ILE A 39 1.84 -7.08 -6.92
C ILE A 39 1.21 -8.20 -6.10
N PHE A 40 1.36 -9.44 -6.54
CA PHE A 40 0.91 -10.60 -5.79
C PHE A 40 1.61 -10.64 -4.43
N ASP A 41 2.93 -10.75 -4.38
CA ASP A 41 3.66 -10.98 -3.12
C ASP A 41 3.53 -9.84 -2.10
N ALA A 42 3.44 -8.60 -2.56
CA ALA A 42 3.32 -7.42 -1.70
C ALA A 42 1.88 -7.09 -1.27
N ARG A 43 0.89 -7.93 -1.63
CA ARG A 43 -0.53 -7.63 -1.38
C ARG A 43 -0.90 -7.61 0.11
N PRO A 44 -1.86 -6.77 0.53
CA PRO A 44 -2.40 -6.83 1.88
C PRO A 44 -3.11 -8.16 2.11
N VAL A 45 -3.09 -8.64 3.36
CA VAL A 45 -3.74 -9.91 3.74
C VAL A 45 -5.26 -9.77 3.87
N ALA A 46 -5.76 -8.55 4.00
CA ALA A 46 -7.17 -8.24 4.17
C ALA A 46 -7.50 -6.83 3.67
N TYR A 47 -8.77 -6.65 3.29
CA TYR A 47 -9.36 -5.36 2.96
C TYR A 47 -10.58 -5.09 3.86
N PRO A 48 -10.93 -3.82 4.15
CA PRO A 48 -10.17 -2.62 3.81
C PRO A 48 -8.92 -2.47 4.70
N CYS A 49 -7.92 -1.76 4.20
CA CYS A 49 -6.73 -1.40 4.97
C CYS A 49 -6.26 0.02 4.61
N VAL A 50 -5.38 0.57 5.44
CA VAL A 50 -4.67 1.80 5.11
C VAL A 50 -3.25 1.45 4.71
N ALA A 51 -2.86 1.83 3.49
CA ALA A 51 -1.56 1.55 2.94
C ALA A 51 -0.64 2.79 2.98
N VAL A 52 0.63 2.58 3.28
CA VAL A 52 1.67 3.62 3.35
C VAL A 52 2.93 3.08 2.70
N MET A 53 3.51 3.85 1.77
CA MET A 53 4.85 3.58 1.24
C MET A 53 5.88 4.00 2.27
N ILE A 54 6.75 3.08 2.68
CA ILE A 54 7.82 3.35 3.63
C ILE A 54 9.16 3.16 2.95
N GLN A 55 10.04 4.15 3.12
CA GLN A 55 11.44 4.04 2.75
C GLN A 55 12.22 3.42 3.90
N THR A 56 13.00 2.38 3.61
CA THR A 56 13.83 1.72 4.62
C THR A 56 14.97 2.66 5.04
N PRO A 57 15.12 3.00 6.34
CA PRO A 57 16.21 3.85 6.80
C PRO A 57 17.58 3.22 6.46
N GLY A 58 18.43 3.98 5.78
CA GLY A 58 19.74 3.50 5.32
C GLY A 58 19.74 2.87 3.92
N GLU A 59 18.57 2.63 3.34
CA GLU A 59 18.41 2.05 2.00
C GLU A 59 17.49 2.95 1.15
N PRO A 60 17.97 4.09 0.65
CA PRO A 60 17.16 5.09 -0.04
C PRO A 60 16.51 4.61 -1.37
N GLY A 61 16.88 3.41 -1.85
CA GLY A 61 16.26 2.77 -3.02
C GLY A 61 15.19 1.73 -2.69
N VAL A 62 15.00 1.36 -1.42
CA VAL A 62 14.04 0.33 -1.01
C VAL A 62 12.80 1.02 -0.47
N CYS A 63 11.71 0.93 -1.24
CA CYS A 63 10.40 1.44 -0.86
C CYS A 63 9.38 0.31 -0.88
N GLU A 64 8.75 0.06 0.27
CA GLU A 64 7.84 -1.06 0.46
C GLU A 64 6.49 -0.59 1.00
N PRO A 65 5.37 -1.19 0.54
CA PRO A 65 4.07 -0.90 1.11
C PRO A 65 3.95 -1.54 2.51
N ARG A 66 3.45 -0.76 3.48
CA ARG A 66 2.95 -1.27 4.76
C ARG A 66 1.46 -1.04 4.89
N PHE A 67 0.79 -2.00 5.51
CA PHE A 67 -0.66 -1.99 5.68
C PHE A 67 -1.04 -1.94 7.15
N PHE A 68 -2.00 -1.07 7.46
CA PHE A 68 -2.62 -0.96 8.77
C PHE A 68 -4.07 -1.42 8.66
N TYR A 69 -4.43 -2.36 9.53
CA TYR A 69 -5.73 -3.03 9.50
C TYR A 69 -6.66 -2.48 10.57
N LYS A 70 -7.93 -2.89 10.48
CA LYS A 70 -9.01 -2.45 11.35
C LYS A 70 -8.61 -2.48 12.83
N GLU A 71 -8.11 -3.60 13.31
CA GLU A 71 -7.78 -3.80 14.74
C GLU A 71 -6.76 -2.78 15.23
N GLN A 72 -5.71 -2.51 14.45
CA GLN A 72 -4.69 -1.50 14.77
C GLN A 72 -5.29 -0.08 14.78
N ILE A 73 -6.13 0.24 13.78
CA ILE A 73 -6.78 1.55 13.69
C ILE A 73 -7.71 1.77 14.89
N PHE A 74 -8.47 0.75 15.30
CA PHE A 74 -9.33 0.82 16.48
C PHE A 74 -8.52 1.01 17.77
N GLU A 75 -7.42 0.28 17.93
CA GLU A 75 -6.52 0.43 19.07
C GLU A 75 -5.95 1.86 19.15
N TRP A 76 -5.52 2.42 18.01
CA TRP A 76 -4.99 3.78 17.95
C TRP A 76 -6.06 4.83 18.22
N ALA A 77 -7.25 4.66 17.64
CA ALA A 77 -8.38 5.52 17.90
C ALA A 77 -8.68 5.56 19.41
N HIS A 78 -8.78 4.40 20.05
CA HIS A 78 -9.03 4.29 21.49
C HIS A 78 -7.94 5.00 22.31
N LYS A 79 -6.66 4.77 22.01
CA LYS A 79 -5.52 5.44 22.66
C LYS A 79 -5.53 6.96 22.49
N MET A 80 -6.10 7.45 21.39
CA MET A 80 -6.23 8.87 21.07
C MET A 80 -7.49 9.51 21.67
N GLY A 81 -8.26 8.77 22.46
CA GLY A 81 -9.52 9.25 23.07
C GLY A 81 -10.73 9.17 22.12
N PHE A 82 -10.59 8.51 20.98
CA PHE A 82 -11.71 8.15 20.11
C PHE A 82 -12.22 6.76 20.52
N GLY A 83 -13.28 6.73 21.29
CA GLY A 83 -14.01 5.51 21.65
C GLY A 83 -15.50 5.82 21.64
N PHE A 84 -16.32 4.87 21.17
CA PHE A 84 -17.77 4.94 21.29
C PHE A 84 -18.17 4.65 22.75
N ASP A 85 -17.72 5.47 23.68
CA ASP A 85 -18.37 5.57 24.99
C ASP A 85 -19.65 6.38 24.76
N SER A 86 -20.67 5.69 24.25
CA SER A 86 -22.09 6.11 24.26
C SER A 86 -22.84 5.24 25.26
#